data_AF-A0A9W7YZ68-F1
#
_entry.id   AF-A0A9W7YZ68-F1
#
_cell.length_a   1.000
_cell.length_b   1.000
_cell.length_c   1.000
_cell.angle_alpha   90.00
_cell.angle_beta   90.00
_cell.angle_gamma   90.00
#
_symmetry.space_group_name_H-M   'P 1'
#
loop_
_entity.id
_entity.type
_entity.pdbx_description
1 polymer ?
#
loop_
_entity_poly.entity_id
_entity_poly.type
_entity_poly.pdbx_seq_one_letter_code
_entity_poly.pdbx_strand_id
1 'polypeptide(L)'
;HPQFTGSSEGISVDGLEEVLRSIFLTMQIQDAVRQASLATTMLDFKVLQSWSGYCRSENMVGTATLAQLLAFLKATYDSISSAYQALDELVALSFNASQNLLAFNQKFDFLLSRADFPADQAALALNHYHWAMPVDIKELFAADITN
;
A
#
# COMPACT_ATOMS: atom_id res chain seq x y z
N HIS A 1 -18.07 -2.89 11.88
CA HIS A 1 -16.68 -3.37 12.04
C HIS A 1 -15.95 -3.12 10.73
N PRO A 2 -14.79 -2.45 10.73
CA PRO A 2 -14.02 -2.27 9.51
C PRO A 2 -13.64 -3.64 8.94
N GLN A 3 -13.91 -3.84 7.65
CA GLN A 3 -13.65 -5.08 6.93
C GLN A 3 -12.41 -4.89 6.05
N PHE A 4 -11.48 -5.83 6.11
CA PHE A 4 -10.33 -5.86 5.23
C PHE A 4 -10.73 -6.47 3.88
N THR A 5 -10.83 -5.62 2.87
CA THR A 5 -11.26 -5.96 1.52
C THR A 5 -10.11 -6.41 0.62
N GLY A 6 -8.86 -6.16 1.02
CA GLY A 6 -7.69 -6.31 0.16
C GLY A 6 -7.64 -5.29 -0.98
N SER A 7 -8.51 -4.29 -0.97
CA SER A 7 -8.49 -3.16 -1.90
C SER A 7 -7.71 -1.99 -1.30
N SER A 8 -7.16 -1.16 -2.16
CA SER A 8 -6.42 0.05 -1.77
C SER A 8 -7.26 1.11 -1.06
N GLU A 9 -8.55 1.19 -1.39
CA GLU A 9 -9.51 2.10 -0.73
C GLU A 9 -9.93 1.62 0.67
N GLY A 10 -9.49 0.42 1.07
CA GLY A 10 -9.80 -0.20 2.35
C GLY A 10 -8.72 0.03 3.41
N ILE A 11 -8.88 -0.59 4.58
CA ILE A 11 -7.85 -0.59 5.61
C ILE A 11 -6.60 -1.32 5.09
N SER A 12 -5.41 -0.72 5.26
CA SER A 12 -4.14 -1.36 4.90
C SER A 12 -3.88 -2.59 5.78
N VAL A 13 -2.93 -3.45 5.37
CA VAL A 13 -2.57 -4.64 6.17
C VAL A 13 -1.96 -4.22 7.52
N ASP A 14 -1.14 -3.17 7.54
CA ASP A 14 -0.58 -2.61 8.78
C ASP A 14 -1.66 -1.99 9.67
N GLY A 15 -2.63 -1.27 9.08
CA GLY A 15 -3.77 -0.73 9.82
C GLY A 15 -4.64 -1.82 10.42
N LEU A 16 -4.86 -2.92 9.68
CA LEU A 16 -5.55 -4.10 10.19
C LEU A 16 -4.77 -4.74 11.35
N GLU A 17 -3.44 -4.86 11.22
CA GLU A 17 -2.58 -5.40 12.27
C GLU A 17 -2.70 -4.59 13.56
N GLU A 18 -2.67 -3.26 13.49
CA GLU A 18 -2.82 -2.38 14.65
C GLU A 18 -4.18 -2.56 15.34
N VAL A 19 -5.27 -2.59 14.55
CA VAL A 19 -6.63 -2.82 15.07
C VAL A 19 -6.73 -4.18 15.76
N LEU A 20 -6.23 -5.24 15.13
CA LEU A 20 -6.25 -6.59 15.69
C LEU A 20 -5.45 -6.67 16.99
N ARG A 21 -4.25 -6.09 17.02
CA ARG A 21 -3.42 -6.04 18.24
C ARG A 21 -4.11 -5.32 19.39
N SER A 22 -4.76 -4.19 19.10
CA SER A 22 -5.54 -3.43 20.10
C SER A 22 -6.71 -4.25 20.66
N ILE A 23 -7.48 -4.92 19.78
CA ILE A 23 -8.60 -5.78 20.19
C ILE A 23 -8.11 -6.94 21.04
N PHE A 24 -7.08 -7.67 20.60
CA PHE A 24 -6.60 -8.84 21.32
C PHE A 24 -5.93 -8.49 22.65
N LEU A 25 -5.27 -7.33 22.74
CA LEU A 25 -4.77 -6.79 24.00
C LEU A 25 -5.93 -6.50 24.97
N THR A 26 -6.97 -5.83 24.49
CA THR A 26 -8.16 -5.46 25.29
C THR A 26 -8.91 -6.70 25.77
N MET A 27 -9.05 -7.71 24.91
CA MET A 27 -9.77 -8.95 25.21
C MET A 27 -8.89 -10.02 25.89
N GLN A 28 -7.61 -9.72 26.15
CA GLN A 28 -6.62 -10.65 26.72
C GLN A 28 -6.51 -12.00 25.98
N ILE A 29 -6.66 -11.98 24.65
CA ILE A 29 -6.55 -13.19 23.83
C ILE A 29 -5.08 -13.38 23.47
N GLN A 30 -4.42 -14.38 24.04
CA GLN A 30 -3.00 -14.64 23.80
C GLN A 30 -2.73 -15.81 22.84
N ASP A 31 -3.70 -16.70 22.64
CA ASP A 31 -3.54 -17.86 21.77
C ASP A 31 -3.50 -17.45 20.30
N ALA A 32 -2.37 -17.68 19.62
CA ALA A 32 -2.10 -17.19 18.27
C ALA A 32 -3.02 -17.81 17.20
N VAL A 33 -3.48 -19.05 17.41
CA VAL A 33 -4.40 -19.74 16.50
C VAL A 33 -5.81 -19.18 16.65
N ARG A 34 -6.25 -18.96 17.89
CA ARG A 34 -7.53 -18.32 18.20
C ARG A 34 -7.57 -16.87 17.72
N GLN A 35 -6.46 -16.13 17.86
CA GLN A 35 -6.32 -14.80 17.28
C GLN A 35 -6.52 -14.84 15.76
N ALA A 36 -5.89 -15.79 15.05
CA ALA A 36 -6.08 -15.95 13.61
C ALA A 36 -7.55 -16.23 13.26
N SER A 37 -8.19 -17.15 13.97
CA SER A 37 -9.60 -17.51 13.75
C SER A 37 -10.56 -16.35 14.02
N LEU A 38 -10.21 -15.41 14.89
CA LEU A 38 -11.01 -14.21 15.13
C LEU A 38 -10.71 -13.13 14.09
N ALA A 39 -9.45 -12.96 13.70
CA ALA A 39 -9.05 -12.01 12.66
C ALA A 39 -9.70 -12.32 11.31
N THR A 40 -9.93 -13.59 10.98
CA THR A 40 -10.63 -13.99 9.74
C THR A 40 -12.06 -13.45 9.65
N THR A 41 -12.71 -13.13 10.78
CA THR A 41 -14.05 -12.52 10.79
C THR A 41 -14.06 -11.07 10.29
N MET A 42 -12.89 -10.43 10.25
CA MET A 42 -12.72 -9.08 9.72
C MET A 42 -12.35 -9.07 8.23
N LEU A 43 -12.19 -10.23 7.59
CA LEU A 43 -11.84 -10.31 6.18
C LEU A 43 -13.09 -10.26 5.30
N ASP A 44 -12.99 -9.62 4.13
CA ASP A 44 -13.97 -9.80 3.08
C ASP A 44 -14.03 -11.25 2.61
N PHE A 45 -15.20 -11.66 2.11
CA PHE A 45 -15.43 -13.01 1.61
C PHE A 45 -14.36 -13.45 0.60
N LYS A 46 -13.93 -12.58 -0.33
CA LYS A 46 -12.90 -12.92 -1.32
C LYS A 46 -11.52 -13.15 -0.68
N VAL A 47 -11.16 -12.33 0.29
CA VAL A 47 -9.90 -12.45 1.03
C VAL A 47 -9.93 -13.72 1.89
N LEU A 48 -11.05 -13.99 2.55
CA LEU A 48 -11.26 -15.20 3.35
C LEU A 48 -11.15 -16.48 2.51
N GLN A 49 -11.71 -16.50 1.29
CA GLN A 49 -11.57 -17.62 0.37
C GLN A 49 -10.11 -17.85 -0.04
N SER A 50 -9.39 -16.77 -0.34
CA SER A 50 -7.97 -16.82 -0.72
C SER A 50 -7.12 -17.36 0.42
N TRP A 51 -7.30 -16.84 1.64
CA TRP A 51 -6.67 -17.35 2.85
C TRP A 51 -6.97 -18.83 3.12
N SER A 52 -8.24 -19.22 2.96
CA SER A 52 -8.66 -20.61 3.17
C SER A 52 -8.02 -21.57 2.14
N GLY A 53 -7.85 -21.12 0.90
CA GLY A 53 -7.13 -21.86 -0.13
C GLY A 53 -5.65 -22.05 0.23
N TYR A 54 -4.98 -20.97 0.65
CA TYR A 54 -3.59 -21.00 1.11
C TYR A 54 -3.38 -21.94 2.31
N CYS A 55 -4.25 -21.87 3.32
CA CYS A 55 -4.17 -22.79 4.46
C CYS A 55 -4.28 -24.26 4.06
N ARG A 56 -5.05 -24.58 3.01
CA ARG A 56 -5.15 -25.95 2.49
C ARG A 56 -3.89 -26.36 1.75
N SER A 57 -3.31 -25.50 0.92
CA SER A 57 -2.07 -25.83 0.19
C SER A 57 -0.89 -26.04 1.12
N GLU A 58 -0.82 -25.27 2.20
CA GLU A 58 0.27 -25.34 3.18
C GLU A 58 0.00 -26.33 4.34
N ASN A 59 -1.10 -27.08 4.31
CA ASN A 59 -1.50 -28.01 5.37
C ASN A 59 -1.57 -27.36 6.78
N MET A 60 -2.12 -26.16 6.85
CA MET A 60 -2.23 -25.32 8.07
C MET A 60 -3.68 -25.16 8.56
N VAL A 61 -4.61 -25.96 8.03
CA VAL A 61 -6.03 -25.85 8.37
C VAL A 61 -6.23 -26.10 9.87
N GLY A 62 -6.78 -25.10 10.57
CA GLY A 62 -7.04 -25.17 12.01
C GLY A 62 -5.82 -24.95 12.91
N THR A 63 -4.63 -24.77 12.35
CA THR A 63 -3.38 -24.54 13.09
C THR A 63 -2.68 -23.24 12.70
N ALA A 64 -3.18 -22.54 11.68
CA ALA A 64 -2.64 -21.27 11.23
C ALA A 64 -2.69 -20.20 12.33
N THR A 65 -1.58 -19.50 12.49
CA THR A 65 -1.40 -18.45 13.51
C THR A 65 -1.66 -17.06 12.95
N LEU A 66 -1.88 -16.08 13.84
CA LEU A 66 -2.07 -14.68 13.46
C LEU A 66 -0.89 -14.15 12.62
N ALA A 67 0.34 -14.54 12.99
CA ALA A 67 1.54 -14.14 12.26
C ALA A 67 1.52 -14.67 10.81
N GLN A 68 1.10 -15.91 10.60
CA GLN A 68 0.99 -16.49 9.26
C GLN A 68 -0.13 -15.85 8.44
N LEU A 69 -1.26 -15.50 9.08
CA LEU A 69 -2.32 -14.73 8.41
C LEU A 69 -1.79 -13.37 7.96
N LEU A 70 -1.14 -12.61 8.84
CA LEU A 70 -0.59 -11.30 8.51
C LEU A 70 0.48 -11.40 7.41
N ALA A 71 1.35 -12.41 7.47
CA ALA A 71 2.35 -12.65 6.44
C ALA A 71 1.70 -12.95 5.07
N PHE A 72 0.66 -13.77 5.04
CA PHE A 72 -0.12 -14.03 3.82
C PHE A 72 -0.77 -12.75 3.29
N LEU A 73 -1.42 -11.96 4.15
CA LEU A 73 -2.07 -10.71 3.75
C LEU A 73 -1.05 -9.71 3.21
N LYS A 74 0.13 -9.61 3.84
CA LYS A 74 1.22 -8.76 3.35
C LYS A 74 1.71 -9.25 1.98
N ALA A 75 2.06 -10.53 1.86
CA ALA A 75 2.55 -11.07 0.60
C ALA A 75 1.55 -10.94 -0.56
N THR A 76 0.24 -10.99 -0.26
CA THR A 76 -0.80 -11.05 -1.29
C THR A 76 -1.40 -9.68 -1.64
N TYR A 77 -1.52 -8.78 -0.67
CA TYR A 77 -2.26 -7.52 -0.81
C TYR A 77 -1.43 -6.28 -0.50
N ASP A 78 -0.22 -6.43 0.05
CA ASP A 78 0.66 -5.28 0.30
C ASP A 78 1.22 -4.73 -1.00
N SER A 79 1.39 -5.52 -2.06
CA SER A 79 1.72 -4.98 -3.39
C SER A 79 0.66 -3.99 -3.90
N ILE A 80 -0.62 -4.29 -3.67
CA ILE A 80 -1.75 -3.44 -4.05
C ILE A 80 -1.83 -2.19 -3.16
N SER A 81 -1.68 -2.34 -1.84
CA SER A 81 -1.63 -1.20 -0.90
C SER A 81 -0.39 -0.32 -1.14
N SER A 82 0.75 -0.93 -1.45
CA SER A 82 2.03 -0.27 -1.69
C SER A 82 2.03 0.58 -2.97
N ALA A 83 1.30 0.15 -3.99
CA ALA A 83 1.16 0.87 -5.25
C ALA A 83 0.28 2.11 -5.10
N TYR A 84 -0.83 2.01 -4.36
CA TYR A 84 -1.68 3.17 -4.09
C TYR A 84 -1.06 4.13 -3.07
N GLN A 85 -0.36 3.62 -2.05
CA GLN A 85 0.43 4.47 -1.15
C GLN A 85 1.54 5.20 -1.92
N ALA A 86 2.24 4.50 -2.82
CA ALA A 86 3.24 5.14 -3.66
C ALA A 86 2.63 6.19 -4.59
N LEU A 87 1.41 5.95 -5.09
CA LEU A 87 0.65 6.94 -5.87
C LEU A 87 0.25 8.14 -5.03
N ASP A 88 -0.30 7.95 -3.82
CA ASP A 88 -0.67 9.04 -2.90
C ASP A 88 0.56 9.87 -2.51
N GLU A 89 1.68 9.22 -2.20
CA GLU A 89 2.96 9.88 -1.92
C GLU A 89 3.51 10.61 -3.15
N LEU A 90 3.33 10.08 -4.37
CA LEU A 90 3.71 10.72 -5.63
C LEU A 90 2.87 11.99 -5.88
N VAL A 91 1.55 11.93 -5.64
CA VAL A 91 0.62 13.06 -5.79
C VAL A 91 0.90 14.15 -4.77
N ALA A 92 1.27 13.78 -3.54
CA ALA A 92 1.63 14.73 -2.48
C ALA A 92 3.08 15.24 -2.59
N LEU A 93 3.90 14.65 -3.48
CA LEU A 93 5.29 15.03 -3.63
C LEU A 93 5.38 16.44 -4.21
N SER A 94 6.13 17.31 -3.53
CA SER A 94 6.43 18.65 -4.01
C SER A 94 7.91 18.95 -3.82
N PHE A 95 8.51 19.58 -4.82
CA PHE A 95 9.87 20.06 -4.79
C PHE A 95 9.89 21.45 -4.17
N ASN A 96 10.76 21.64 -3.19
CA ASN A 96 11.06 22.94 -2.60
C ASN A 96 12.45 23.40 -3.07
N ALA A 97 12.63 24.68 -3.36
CA ALA A 97 13.90 25.25 -3.81
C ALA A 97 15.09 25.02 -2.84
N SER A 98 14.82 24.69 -1.57
CA SER A 98 15.83 24.29 -0.58
C SER A 98 16.24 22.81 -0.64
N GLN A 99 15.55 21.99 -1.43
CA GLN A 99 15.83 20.56 -1.58
C GLN A 99 16.85 20.29 -2.68
N ASN A 100 17.62 19.21 -2.51
CA ASN A 100 18.50 18.70 -3.55
C ASN A 100 17.69 18.01 -4.65
N LEU A 101 17.79 18.53 -5.88
CA LEU A 101 17.09 18.00 -7.05
C LEU A 101 17.40 16.53 -7.34
N LEU A 102 18.65 16.08 -7.12
CA LEU A 102 19.04 14.69 -7.33
C LEU A 102 18.32 13.75 -6.36
N ALA A 103 18.23 14.14 -5.09
CA ALA A 103 17.52 13.35 -4.07
C ALA A 103 16.01 13.34 -4.31
N PHE A 104 15.46 14.45 -4.80
CA PHE A 104 14.06 14.54 -5.21
C PHE A 104 13.76 13.59 -6.38
N ASN A 105 14.58 13.61 -7.44
CA ASN A 105 14.41 12.73 -8.61
C ASN A 105 14.51 11.26 -8.24
N GLN A 106 15.48 10.89 -7.40
CA GLN A 106 15.60 9.52 -6.89
C GLN A 106 14.35 9.08 -6.13
N LYS A 107 13.77 9.97 -5.31
CA LYS A 107 12.53 9.68 -4.59
C LYS A 107 11.33 9.57 -5.55
N PHE A 108 11.25 10.44 -6.55
CA PHE A 108 10.22 10.41 -7.58
C PHE A 108 10.26 9.10 -8.37
N ASP A 109 11.43 8.72 -8.89
CA ASP A 109 11.63 7.47 -9.65
C ASP A 109 11.30 6.24 -8.82
N PHE A 110 11.68 6.24 -7.53
CA PHE A 110 11.35 5.17 -6.61
C PHE A 110 9.84 5.03 -6.42
N LEU A 111 9.12 6.13 -6.17
CA LEU A 111 7.66 6.13 -6.02
C LEU A 111 6.97 5.72 -7.32
N LEU A 112 7.46 6.19 -8.47
CA LEU A 112 6.94 5.84 -9.78
C LEU A 112 7.10 4.35 -10.09
N SER A 113 8.21 3.73 -9.68
CA SER A 113 8.44 2.29 -9.87
C SER A 113 7.57 1.40 -8.98
N ARG A 114 7.07 1.95 -7.85
CA ARG A 114 6.18 1.25 -6.91
C ARG A 114 4.70 1.46 -7.21
N ALA A 115 4.33 2.66 -7.64
CA ALA A 115 3.00 2.93 -8.17
C ALA A 115 2.87 2.11 -9.46
N ASP A 116 2.12 1.01 -9.44
CA ASP A 116 1.94 0.04 -10.53
C ASP A 116 1.25 0.71 -11.76
N PHE A 117 1.92 1.68 -12.37
CA PHE A 117 1.45 2.41 -13.52
C PHE A 117 1.44 1.47 -14.72
N PRO A 118 0.35 1.45 -15.52
CA PRO A 118 0.37 0.74 -16.79
C PRO A 118 1.56 1.26 -17.62
N ALA A 119 2.31 0.34 -18.24
CA ALA A 119 3.60 0.60 -18.91
C ALA A 119 3.57 1.66 -20.03
N ASP A 120 2.40 2.21 -20.39
CA ASP A 120 2.17 3.03 -21.57
C ASP A 120 1.75 4.49 -21.25
N GLN A 121 2.11 5.00 -20.06
CA GLN A 121 1.75 6.37 -19.63
C GLN A 121 2.94 7.24 -19.20
N ALA A 122 4.00 7.28 -20.00
CA ALA A 122 5.10 8.25 -19.82
C ALA A 122 4.61 9.71 -19.71
N ALA A 123 3.49 10.05 -20.37
CA ALA A 123 2.85 11.36 -20.28
C ALA A 123 2.25 11.66 -18.89
N LEU A 124 1.76 10.64 -18.18
CA LEU A 124 1.16 10.82 -16.84
C LEU A 124 2.24 10.99 -15.77
N ALA A 125 3.34 10.23 -15.90
CA ALA A 125 4.55 10.43 -15.08
C ALA A 125 5.12 11.84 -15.27
N LEU A 126 5.20 12.32 -16.52
CA LEU A 126 5.66 13.67 -16.83
C LEU A 126 4.73 14.75 -16.23
N ASN A 127 3.41 14.54 -16.29
CA ASN A 127 2.44 15.45 -15.67
C ASN A 127 2.58 15.52 -14.14
N HIS A 128 2.79 14.38 -13.47
CA HIS A 128 3.03 14.36 -12.02
C HIS A 128 4.35 15.05 -11.65
N TYR A 129 5.41 14.80 -12.41
CA TYR A 129 6.69 15.48 -12.21
C TYR A 129 6.55 16.99 -12.39
N HIS A 130 5.85 17.43 -13.44
CA HIS A 130 5.52 18.84 -13.63
C HIS A 130 4.74 19.39 -12.45
N TRP A 131 3.69 18.72 -11.97
CA TRP A 131 2.88 19.19 -10.85
C TRP A 131 3.68 19.35 -9.56
N ALA A 132 4.63 18.45 -9.31
CA ALA A 132 5.49 18.48 -8.14
C ALA A 132 6.49 19.65 -8.16
N MET A 133 6.76 20.29 -9.31
CA MET A 133 7.66 21.45 -9.38
C MET A 133 7.00 22.76 -8.90
N PRO A 134 7.79 23.70 -8.32
CA PRO A 134 7.32 25.05 -8.01
C PRO A 134 6.84 25.78 -9.27
N VAL A 135 5.90 26.70 -9.12
CA VAL A 135 5.37 27.54 -10.23
C VAL A 135 6.50 28.26 -10.96
N ASP A 136 7.46 28.80 -10.21
CA ASP A 136 8.61 29.54 -10.74
C ASP A 136 9.52 28.67 -11.64
N ILE A 137 9.53 27.35 -11.44
CA ILE A 137 10.26 26.39 -12.28
C ILE A 137 9.37 25.90 -13.44
N LYS A 138 8.06 25.77 -13.23
CA LYS A 138 7.09 25.42 -14.30
C LYS A 138 7.11 26.46 -15.44
N GLU A 139 7.29 27.74 -15.12
CA GLU A 139 7.40 28.81 -16.10
C GLU A 139 8.66 28.68 -16.99
N LEU A 140 9.75 28.12 -16.46
CA LEU A 140 10.95 27.82 -17.25
C LEU A 140 10.71 26.72 -18.29
N PHE A 141 9.87 25.73 -17.98
CA PHE A 141 9.51 24.67 -18.91
C PHE A 141 8.45 25.09 -19.94
N ALA A 142 7.59 26.06 -19.61
CA ALA A 142 6.62 26.62 -20.56
C ALA A 142 7.28 27.53 -21.61
N ALA A 143 8.43 28.14 -21.30
CA ALA A 143 9.15 29.03 -22.20
C ALA A 143 9.77 28.31 -23.42
N ASP A 144 10.07 27.00 -23.32
CA ASP A 144 10.70 26.22 -24.39
C ASP A 144 9.71 25.59 -25.39
N ILE A 145 8.40 25.79 -25.24
CA ILE A 145 7.38 25.29 -26.20
C ILE A 145 7.06 26.33 -27.29
N THR A 146 7.74 27.49 -27.30
CA THR A 146 7.52 28.57 -28.28
C THR A 146 8.81 29.13 -28.88
N ASN A 147 9.72 28.25 -29.33
CA ASN A 147 10.73 28.60 -30.34
C ASN A 147 10.79 27.56 -31.45
#